data_AF-A0AA90H547-F1
#
_entry.id   AF-A0AA90H547-F1
#
_cell.length_a   1.000
_cell.length_b   1.000
_cell.length_c   1.000
_cell.angle_alpha   90.00
_cell.angle_beta   90.00
_cell.angle_gamma   90.00
#
_symmetry.space_group_name_H-M   'P 1'
#
loop_
_entity.id
_entity.type
_entity.pdbx_description
1 polymer ?
#
loop_
_entity_poly.entity_id
_entity_poly.type
_entity_poly.pdbx_seq_one_letter_code
_entity_poly.pdbx_strand_id
1 'polypeptide(L)'
;MPGEPDPAEMAIHNAWWSGARAEHPADTLVGAPPDGAFGAAPVLPAETLVVPAAALEDEASEVERLRAWIARTQGMDALQAQDAVRRLREEVAEARAAALSDAEAIRKVARDEAKQRKDEALSAEQEAESAHEEAEESQEEVVRSRSLLAELTARITVAEEAALLQEAGVYAYRHVLADAAAYRAELDAVQGAIKDLVKNGQAMTGSSQWASDGSAAEGRRTARDLSKLMLRAYNAEADNAVLTVRPHRLDSFVDRLDKCRETIAKLGAPMELRVADAYHEARVRELRLTADFLRKKDEEKEAERATRTREREEAAAQKELDRELERLRKEAHRCRTALERARKRDDLDAAGKAEDELGDAEEQLAALTDRAGQVRAGHVYVVSNVGAFGADVVRIGVTRRLDPLEEIQELSGAAVPFAFDVHAVVRGDDAVGLAERLHERFAEARINRVDGARGFYRVAPARVREALVEFAGDQLIEFTDEQAAPEWRASTTPETGTNAN
;
A
#
# COMPACT_ATOMS: atom_id res chain seq x y z
N MET A 1 -14.50 34.50 32.50
CA MET A 1 -13.34 34.83 33.36
C MET A 1 -12.70 33.50 33.76
N PRO A 2 -11.42 33.24 33.47
CA PRO A 2 -10.40 34.05 32.78
C PRO A 2 -10.48 33.82 31.24
N GLY A 3 -9.95 34.61 30.31
CA GLY A 3 -8.84 35.58 30.31
C GLY A 3 -7.92 35.16 29.17
N GLU A 4 -8.22 35.57 27.92
CA GLU A 4 -7.43 35.24 26.73
C GLU A 4 -5.99 35.75 26.83
N PRO A 5 -4.98 34.95 26.43
CA PRO A 5 -3.58 35.38 26.46
C PRO A 5 -3.23 36.34 25.33
N ASP A 6 -2.21 37.16 25.60
CA ASP A 6 -1.70 38.27 24.81
C ASP A 6 -1.08 37.82 23.46
N PRO A 7 -1.45 38.43 22.30
CA PRO A 7 -0.90 38.08 20.99
C PRO A 7 0.62 38.28 20.85
N ALA A 8 1.28 39.00 21.77
CA ALA A 8 2.73 39.20 21.76
C ALA A 8 3.53 37.96 22.23
N GLU A 9 2.94 37.07 23.03
CA GLU A 9 3.63 35.85 23.50
C GLU A 9 3.62 34.71 22.47
N MET A 10 2.79 34.77 21.42
CA MET A 10 2.77 33.76 20.35
C MET A 10 3.78 33.98 19.22
N ALA A 11 4.45 35.14 19.16
CA ALA A 11 5.36 35.46 18.06
C ALA A 11 6.81 34.98 18.29
N ILE A 12 7.19 34.61 19.50
CA ILE A 12 8.59 34.25 19.82
C ILE A 12 8.88 32.75 19.62
N HIS A 13 7.84 31.92 19.42
CA HIS A 13 8.01 30.47 19.34
C HIS A 13 8.11 29.88 17.92
N ASN A 14 8.14 30.72 16.86
CA ASN A 14 8.05 30.25 15.46
C ASN A 14 9.16 30.76 14.50
N ALA A 15 10.32 31.16 15.01
CA ALA A 15 11.41 31.68 14.15
C ALA A 15 12.70 30.83 14.15
N TRP A 16 12.69 29.60 14.66
CA TRP A 16 13.87 28.72 14.67
C TRP A 16 13.80 27.55 13.67
N TRP A 17 12.75 27.46 12.86
CA TRP A 17 12.53 26.37 11.89
C TRP A 17 11.99 26.89 10.56
N SER A 18 12.77 27.69 9.84
CA SER A 18 12.70 27.70 8.38
C SER A 18 14.02 28.22 7.82
N GLY A 19 14.73 27.38 7.07
CA GLY A 19 15.93 27.73 6.31
C GLY A 19 15.60 28.63 5.12
N ALA A 20 14.99 29.77 5.38
CA ALA A 20 14.70 30.80 4.40
C ALA A 20 15.61 32.00 4.67
N ARG A 21 16.54 32.22 3.73
CA ARG A 21 17.37 33.41 3.63
C ARG A 21 16.45 34.61 3.36
N ALA A 22 16.08 35.34 4.40
CA ALA A 22 15.29 36.56 4.27
C ALA A 22 16.22 37.75 4.00
N GLU A 23 16.25 38.17 2.75
CA GLU A 23 16.69 39.50 2.32
C GLU A 23 15.76 40.56 2.95
N HIS A 24 16.34 41.57 3.60
CA HIS A 24 15.62 42.78 3.98
C HIS A 24 16.57 43.99 4.06
N PRO A 25 16.05 45.21 3.87
CA PRO A 25 16.44 46.05 2.75
C PRO A 25 17.42 47.16 3.14
N ALA A 26 18.10 47.64 2.11
CA ALA A 26 18.88 48.85 2.12
C ALA A 26 18.04 50.10 2.45
N ASP A 27 18.81 51.11 2.85
CA ASP A 27 18.55 52.55 2.93
C ASP A 27 18.15 53.15 4.28
N THR A 28 18.90 54.22 4.57
CA THR A 28 18.85 55.15 5.72
C THR A 28 19.54 54.60 6.99
N LEU A 29 20.78 54.93 7.34
CA LEU A 29 21.61 56.11 7.10
C LEU A 29 23.10 55.73 7.06
N VAL A 30 23.69 55.84 5.87
CA VAL A 30 24.92 56.59 5.54
C VAL A 30 25.77 57.01 6.76
N GLY A 31 27.04 56.63 6.94
CA GLY A 31 27.93 55.83 6.11
C GLY A 31 29.28 55.68 6.84
N ALA A 32 29.86 54.49 6.79
CA ALA A 32 31.30 54.34 6.92
C ALA A 32 31.94 54.92 5.64
N PRO A 33 32.91 55.85 5.72
CA PRO A 33 33.60 56.29 4.52
C PRO A 33 34.63 55.21 4.09
N PRO A 34 34.82 55.09 2.76
CA PRO A 34 35.70 54.11 2.13
C PRO A 34 37.17 54.54 2.19
N ASP A 35 38.04 53.59 1.85
CA ASP A 35 39.44 53.83 1.48
C ASP A 35 39.57 55.04 0.56
N GLY A 36 40.44 55.98 0.95
CA GLY A 36 40.94 57.03 0.08
C GLY A 36 40.43 58.44 0.38
N ALA A 37 41.33 59.22 0.97
CA ALA A 37 41.32 60.69 1.09
C ALA A 37 40.41 61.32 2.15
N PHE A 38 40.88 61.35 3.41
CA PHE A 38 40.76 62.54 4.27
C PHE A 38 41.93 62.61 5.27
N GLY A 39 42.67 63.71 5.19
CA GLY A 39 43.32 64.40 6.31
C GLY A 39 44.36 63.64 7.12
N ALA A 40 45.63 63.97 6.90
CA ALA A 40 46.61 63.83 7.97
C ALA A 40 46.18 64.62 9.22
N ALA A 41 46.34 63.97 10.38
CA ALA A 41 46.47 64.53 11.72
C ALA A 41 45.14 64.91 12.45
N PRO A 42 45.07 64.76 13.80
CA PRO A 42 46.13 65.10 14.70
C PRO A 42 46.96 63.87 15.06
N VAL A 43 48.20 63.84 14.56
CA VAL A 43 49.32 63.63 15.48
C VAL A 43 48.95 64.51 16.67
N LEU A 44 48.57 63.91 17.81
CA LEU A 44 48.68 64.63 19.08
C LEU A 44 50.03 65.31 18.94
N PRO A 45 50.14 66.65 18.98
CA PRO A 45 51.46 67.20 19.08
C PRO A 45 52.08 66.38 20.21
N ALA A 46 53.33 65.94 20.02
CA ALA A 46 54.16 65.97 21.19
C ALA A 46 53.95 67.40 21.69
N GLU A 47 53.02 67.60 22.62
CA GLU A 47 53.31 68.41 23.77
C GLU A 47 54.59 67.73 24.29
N THR A 48 55.71 68.11 23.65
CA THR A 48 56.59 69.01 24.33
C THR A 48 55.71 69.75 25.34
N LEU A 49 55.60 69.19 26.53
CA LEU A 49 56.27 69.80 27.66
C LEU A 49 57.60 70.37 27.12
N VAL A 50 57.47 71.46 26.37
CA VAL A 50 58.26 72.64 26.56
C VAL A 50 57.97 72.92 28.03
N VAL A 51 58.67 72.22 28.91
CA VAL A 51 59.23 72.88 30.07
C VAL A 51 59.79 74.14 29.43
N PRO A 52 59.23 75.33 29.72
CA PRO A 52 59.75 76.54 29.13
C PRO A 52 61.26 76.45 29.24
N ALA A 53 61.99 76.64 28.14
CA ALA A 53 63.41 76.94 28.29
C ALA A 53 63.59 78.23 29.16
N ALA A 54 62.49 78.92 29.48
CA ALA A 54 62.35 79.94 30.50
C ALA A 54 62.04 79.43 31.95
N ALA A 55 61.94 78.13 32.21
CA ALA A 55 61.73 77.56 33.55
C ALA A 55 63.01 76.91 34.12
N LEU A 56 64.07 76.78 33.31
CA LEU A 56 65.42 76.45 33.80
C LEU A 56 66.36 77.67 33.82
N GLU A 57 65.97 78.79 33.21
CA GLU A 57 66.61 80.08 33.45
C GLU A 57 66.00 80.83 34.66
N ASP A 58 64.77 80.50 35.09
CA ASP A 58 64.20 81.06 36.32
C ASP A 58 64.44 80.19 37.56
N GLU A 59 64.74 78.89 37.47
CA GLU A 59 65.25 78.13 38.63
C GLU A 59 66.67 78.54 39.00
N ALA A 60 67.54 78.85 38.02
CA ALA A 60 68.86 79.41 38.29
C ALA A 60 68.76 80.81 38.91
N SER A 61 67.83 81.65 38.42
CA SER A 61 67.56 82.99 38.94
C SER A 61 66.90 82.96 40.33
N GLU A 62 66.04 81.98 40.59
CA GLU A 62 65.38 81.76 41.87
C GLU A 62 66.34 81.13 42.89
N VAL A 63 67.23 80.23 42.47
CA VAL A 63 68.36 79.75 43.28
C VAL A 63 69.34 80.89 43.59
N GLU A 64 69.56 81.83 42.67
CA GLU A 64 70.45 82.98 42.88
C GLU A 64 69.79 84.08 43.73
N ARG A 65 68.47 84.29 43.61
CA ARG A 65 67.67 85.12 44.53
C ARG A 65 67.60 84.51 45.93
N LEU A 66 67.43 83.19 46.03
CA LEU A 66 67.50 82.46 47.29
C LEU A 66 68.90 82.53 47.89
N ARG A 67 69.97 82.40 47.10
CA ARG A 67 71.37 82.61 47.54
C ARG A 67 71.64 84.04 48.01
N ALA A 68 71.07 85.06 47.35
CA ALA A 68 71.21 86.47 47.73
C ALA A 68 70.31 86.87 48.92
N TRP A 69 69.21 86.13 49.17
CA TRP A 69 68.40 86.22 50.38
C TRP A 69 69.12 85.52 51.55
N ILE A 70 69.67 84.32 51.31
CA ILE A 70 70.57 83.54 52.19
C ILE A 70 71.81 84.34 52.63
N ALA A 71 72.37 85.19 51.76
CA ALA A 71 73.51 86.05 52.11
C ALA A 71 73.11 87.27 52.97
N ARG A 72 71.82 87.63 53.00
CA ARG A 72 71.29 88.76 53.77
C ARG A 72 70.70 88.37 55.12
N THR A 73 70.18 87.15 55.25
CA THR A 73 69.84 86.56 56.56
C THR A 73 71.11 85.99 57.18
N GLN A 74 71.39 86.35 58.43
CA GLN A 74 72.60 85.94 59.16
C GLN A 74 72.77 84.41 59.04
N GLY A 75 73.98 83.94 58.67
CA GLY A 75 74.27 82.60 58.13
C GLY A 75 73.86 81.35 58.94
N MET A 76 73.12 81.48 60.05
CA MET A 76 72.44 80.35 60.70
C MET A 76 71.15 79.93 59.97
N ASP A 77 70.40 80.86 59.33
CA ASP A 77 69.12 80.54 58.67
C ASP A 77 69.30 79.79 57.33
N ALA A 78 70.43 80.03 56.64
CA ALA A 78 70.73 79.41 55.36
C ALA A 78 71.11 77.93 55.47
N LEU A 79 71.86 77.56 56.51
CA LEU A 79 72.18 76.17 56.83
C LEU A 79 70.92 75.40 57.26
N GLN A 80 70.05 76.04 58.04
CA GLN A 80 68.74 75.47 58.41
C GLN A 80 67.83 75.26 57.19
N ALA A 81 67.82 76.22 56.25
CA ALA A 81 67.08 76.08 55.00
C ALA A 81 67.66 74.97 54.11
N GLN A 82 68.99 74.84 54.00
CA GLN A 82 69.64 73.77 53.25
C GLN A 82 69.39 72.39 53.86
N ASP A 83 69.41 72.28 55.19
CA ASP A 83 69.07 71.06 55.90
C ASP A 83 67.58 70.70 55.75
N ALA A 84 66.69 71.69 55.77
CA ALA A 84 65.26 71.47 55.51
C ALA A 84 65.01 70.99 54.07
N VAL A 85 65.68 71.59 53.08
CA VAL A 85 65.60 71.13 51.67
C VAL A 85 66.16 69.72 51.50
N ARG A 86 67.26 69.38 52.19
CA ARG A 86 67.82 68.02 52.18
C ARG A 86 66.84 67.01 52.78
N ARG A 87 66.27 67.30 53.96
CA ARG A 87 65.26 66.44 54.61
C ARG A 87 64.02 66.27 53.73
N LEU A 88 63.49 67.35 53.15
CA LEU A 88 62.37 67.28 52.21
C LEU A 88 62.71 66.46 50.96
N ARG A 89 63.95 66.54 50.45
CA ARG A 89 64.38 65.70 49.32
C ARG A 89 64.48 64.23 49.69
N GLU A 90 64.95 63.92 50.90
CA GLU A 90 65.00 62.57 51.44
C GLU A 90 63.57 62.02 51.64
N GLU A 91 62.67 62.78 52.27
CA GLU A 91 61.25 62.43 52.45
C GLU A 91 60.52 62.23 51.11
N VAL A 92 60.77 63.10 50.12
CA VAL A 92 60.19 62.94 48.76
C VAL A 92 60.78 61.71 48.06
N ALA A 93 62.06 61.41 48.25
CA ALA A 93 62.68 60.21 47.69
C ALA A 93 62.13 58.93 48.32
N GLU A 94 61.94 58.93 49.64
CA GLU A 94 61.30 57.82 50.38
C GLU A 94 59.83 57.64 49.97
N ALA A 95 59.06 58.72 49.88
CA ALA A 95 57.67 58.67 49.42
C ALA A 95 57.56 58.19 47.97
N ARG A 96 58.49 58.58 47.08
CA ARG A 96 58.55 58.08 45.70
C ARG A 96 58.92 56.60 45.65
N ALA A 97 59.88 56.15 46.47
CA ALA A 97 60.26 54.75 46.56
C ALA A 97 59.10 53.88 47.09
N ALA A 98 58.38 54.36 48.10
CA ALA A 98 57.18 53.71 48.62
C ALA A 98 56.07 53.63 47.55
N ALA A 99 55.78 54.74 46.86
CA ALA A 99 54.78 54.78 45.79
C ALA A 99 55.14 53.86 44.60
N LEU A 100 56.42 53.73 44.25
CA LEU A 100 56.89 52.78 43.24
C LEU A 100 56.68 51.33 43.69
N SER A 101 57.02 51.01 44.93
CA SER A 101 56.78 49.69 45.53
C SER A 101 55.30 49.32 45.55
N ASP A 102 54.43 50.24 45.95
CA ASP A 102 52.98 50.03 45.98
C ASP A 102 52.42 49.86 44.56
N ALA A 103 52.90 50.66 43.60
CA ALA A 103 52.51 50.53 42.20
C ALA A 103 52.95 49.17 41.60
N GLU A 104 54.13 48.66 41.97
CA GLU A 104 54.60 47.34 41.59
C GLU A 104 53.75 46.22 42.21
N ALA A 105 53.39 46.35 43.49
CA ALA A 105 52.51 45.41 44.18
C ALA A 105 51.11 45.35 43.54
N ILE A 106 50.50 46.51 43.26
CA ILE A 106 49.20 46.60 42.57
C ILE A 106 49.27 45.99 41.16
N ARG A 107 50.32 46.30 40.40
CA ARG A 107 50.52 45.71 39.06
C ARG A 107 50.67 44.20 39.10
N LYS A 108 51.33 43.66 40.14
CA LYS A 108 51.46 42.21 40.32
C LYS A 108 50.10 41.57 40.61
N VAL A 109 49.33 42.12 41.57
CA VAL A 109 47.99 41.62 41.90
C VAL A 109 47.06 41.69 40.68
N ALA A 110 47.04 42.82 39.97
CA ALA A 110 46.22 42.97 38.76
C ALA A 110 46.61 41.98 37.65
N ARG A 111 47.90 41.66 37.51
CA ARG A 111 48.38 40.65 36.57
C ARG A 111 47.94 39.24 36.97
N ASP A 112 48.04 38.90 38.25
CA ASP A 112 47.66 37.59 38.77
C ASP A 112 46.14 37.38 38.67
N GLU A 113 45.33 38.39 39.00
CA GLU A 113 43.87 38.37 38.80
C GLU A 113 43.47 38.27 37.32
N ALA A 114 44.14 39.02 36.44
CA ALA A 114 43.87 38.94 35.00
C ALA A 114 44.22 37.56 34.44
N LYS A 115 45.29 36.94 34.95
CA LYS A 115 45.67 35.57 34.59
C LYS A 115 44.62 34.56 35.08
N GLN A 116 44.21 34.67 36.34
CA GLN A 116 43.19 33.78 36.90
C GLN A 116 41.86 33.89 36.15
N ARG A 117 41.37 35.10 35.86
CA ARG A 117 40.14 35.28 35.07
C ARG A 117 40.25 34.72 33.66
N LYS A 118 41.43 34.79 33.04
CA LYS A 118 41.69 34.19 31.73
C LYS A 118 41.63 32.67 31.80
N ASP A 119 42.25 32.07 32.82
CA ASP A 119 42.26 30.62 33.00
C ASP A 119 40.83 30.10 33.31
N GLU A 120 40.05 30.81 34.14
CA GLU A 120 38.64 30.51 34.42
C GLU A 120 37.73 30.66 33.18
N ALA A 121 37.97 31.69 32.36
CA ALA A 121 37.23 31.85 31.10
C ALA A 121 37.53 30.73 30.11
N LEU A 122 38.79 30.27 30.04
CA LEU A 122 39.18 29.17 29.17
C LEU A 122 38.55 27.84 29.62
N SER A 123 38.50 27.56 30.93
CA SER A 123 37.83 26.36 31.43
C SER A 123 36.32 26.40 31.18
N ALA A 124 35.69 27.56 31.36
CA ALA A 124 34.26 27.73 31.08
C ALA A 124 33.93 27.57 29.58
N GLU A 125 34.82 28.02 28.70
CA GLU A 125 34.68 27.83 27.25
C GLU A 125 34.77 26.36 26.86
N GLN A 126 35.74 25.62 27.43
CA GLN A 126 35.88 24.17 27.21
C GLN A 126 34.68 23.37 27.74
N GLU A 127 34.17 23.72 28.92
CA GLU A 127 32.97 23.10 29.49
C GLU A 127 31.72 23.38 28.63
N ALA A 128 31.58 24.59 28.11
CA ALA A 128 30.49 24.96 27.21
C ALA A 128 30.57 24.24 25.86
N GLU A 129 31.77 24.08 25.30
CA GLU A 129 32.00 23.34 24.05
C GLU A 129 31.65 21.85 24.23
N SER A 130 32.14 21.22 25.31
CA SER A 130 31.80 19.82 25.64
C SER A 130 30.29 19.62 25.86
N ALA A 131 29.62 20.54 26.57
CA ALA A 131 28.18 20.46 26.79
C ALA A 131 27.39 20.67 25.49
N HIS A 132 27.91 21.46 24.55
CA HIS A 132 27.31 21.65 23.24
C HIS A 132 27.42 20.39 22.38
N GLU A 133 28.60 19.76 22.34
CA GLU A 133 28.81 18.50 21.62
C GLU A 133 27.89 17.38 22.15
N GLU A 134 27.78 17.23 23.48
CA GLU A 134 26.87 16.25 24.10
C GLU A 134 25.39 16.52 23.76
N ALA A 135 24.99 17.80 23.71
CA ALA A 135 23.63 18.19 23.34
C ALA A 135 23.32 17.90 21.87
N GLU A 136 24.27 18.15 20.96
CA GLU A 136 24.12 17.82 19.55
C GLU A 136 24.00 16.30 19.34
N GLU A 137 24.86 15.50 19.97
CA GLU A 137 24.80 14.04 19.87
C GLU A 137 23.46 13.48 20.39
N SER A 138 22.99 13.98 21.55
CA SER A 138 21.69 13.60 22.10
C SER A 138 20.53 13.99 21.18
N GLN A 139 20.60 15.17 20.56
CA GLN A 139 19.56 15.64 19.65
C GLN A 139 19.51 14.80 18.37
N GLU A 140 20.66 14.41 17.82
CA GLU A 140 20.73 13.47 16.70
C GLU A 140 20.14 12.09 17.07
N GLU A 141 20.43 11.59 18.27
CA GLU A 141 19.90 10.31 18.74
C GLU A 141 18.36 10.35 18.91
N VAL A 142 17.82 11.46 19.43
CA VAL A 142 16.37 11.67 19.54
C VAL A 142 15.72 11.71 18.16
N VAL A 143 16.30 12.41 17.19
CA VAL A 143 15.77 12.48 15.82
C VAL A 143 15.80 11.09 15.16
N ARG A 144 16.89 10.34 15.32
CA ARG A 144 17.04 8.97 14.81
C ARG A 144 16.01 8.03 15.44
N SER A 145 15.84 8.10 16.76
CA SER A 145 14.88 7.27 17.51
C SER A 145 13.43 7.58 17.15
N ARG A 146 13.08 8.87 17.00
CA ARG A 146 11.74 9.28 16.54
C ARG A 146 11.43 8.78 15.13
N SER A 147 12.41 8.85 14.23
CA SER A 147 12.25 8.36 12.85
C SER A 147 12.02 6.84 12.83
N LEU A 148 12.81 6.10 13.62
CA LEU A 148 12.64 4.64 13.74
C LEU A 148 11.29 4.28 14.36
N LEU A 149 10.85 5.00 15.40
CA LEU A 149 9.54 4.79 16.01
C LEU A 149 8.41 5.02 15.00
N ALA A 150 8.48 6.09 14.22
CA ALA A 150 7.48 6.37 13.18
C ALA A 150 7.42 5.24 12.13
N GLU A 151 8.58 4.74 11.68
CA GLU A 151 8.65 3.61 10.75
C GLU A 151 8.06 2.33 11.34
N LEU A 152 8.43 1.99 12.58
CA LEU A 152 7.93 0.80 13.27
C LEU A 152 6.41 0.88 13.50
N THR A 153 5.90 2.03 13.93
CA THR A 153 4.45 2.24 14.12
C THR A 153 3.71 2.07 12.79
N ALA A 154 4.21 2.63 11.69
CA ALA A 154 3.60 2.43 10.37
C ALA A 154 3.57 0.95 9.96
N ARG A 155 4.66 0.21 10.19
CA ARG A 155 4.71 -1.24 9.90
C ARG A 155 3.74 -2.05 10.77
N ILE A 156 3.59 -1.69 12.05
CA ILE A 156 2.62 -2.31 12.97
C ILE A 156 1.19 -2.08 12.48
N THR A 157 0.82 -0.85 12.11
CA THR A 157 -0.55 -0.57 11.64
C THR A 157 -0.92 -1.39 10.40
N VAL A 158 -0.02 -1.51 9.43
CA VAL A 158 -0.22 -2.35 8.23
C VAL A 158 -0.33 -3.83 8.59
N ALA A 159 0.47 -4.30 9.55
CA ALA A 159 0.41 -5.68 10.03
C ALA A 159 -0.89 -5.98 10.80
N GLU A 160 -1.39 -5.03 11.61
CA GLU A 160 -2.66 -5.14 12.32
C GLU A 160 -3.86 -5.16 11.36
N GLU A 161 -3.87 -4.30 10.33
CA GLU A 161 -4.90 -4.33 9.28
C GLU A 161 -4.89 -5.67 8.52
N ALA A 162 -3.70 -6.18 8.17
CA ALA A 162 -3.56 -7.48 7.53
C ALA A 162 -4.03 -8.63 8.44
N ALA A 163 -3.75 -8.55 9.74
CA ALA A 163 -4.21 -9.53 10.73
C ALA A 163 -5.73 -9.52 10.90
N LEU A 164 -6.36 -8.33 10.96
CA LEU A 164 -7.81 -8.17 11.03
C LEU A 164 -8.52 -8.74 9.78
N LEU A 165 -7.97 -8.49 8.59
CA LEU A 165 -8.48 -9.08 7.35
C LEU A 165 -8.35 -10.60 7.36
N GLN A 166 -7.26 -11.13 7.89
CA GLN A 166 -7.04 -12.57 8.02
C GLN A 166 -8.00 -13.22 9.03
N GLU A 167 -8.28 -12.57 10.16
CA GLU A 167 -9.28 -13.02 11.14
C GLU A 167 -10.70 -13.03 10.57
N ALA A 168 -11.04 -12.06 9.72
CA ALA A 168 -12.31 -12.02 8.98
C ALA A 168 -12.36 -13.02 7.81
N GLY A 169 -11.28 -13.77 7.54
CA GLY A 169 -11.18 -14.68 6.40
C GLY A 169 -11.10 -13.98 5.04
N VAL A 170 -10.89 -12.66 5.02
CA VAL A 170 -10.81 -11.85 3.80
C VAL A 170 -9.38 -11.89 3.28
N TYR A 171 -9.19 -12.57 2.14
CA TYR A 171 -7.90 -12.54 1.46
C TYR A 171 -7.73 -11.22 0.69
N ALA A 172 -6.70 -10.45 1.04
CA ALA A 172 -6.34 -9.24 0.31
C ALA A 172 -5.56 -9.59 -0.96
N TYR A 173 -6.27 -9.65 -2.09
CA TYR A 173 -5.68 -9.85 -3.40
C TYR A 173 -4.70 -8.73 -3.74
N ARG A 174 -3.48 -9.08 -4.16
CA ARG A 174 -2.50 -8.08 -4.61
C ARG A 174 -2.74 -7.66 -6.05
N HIS A 175 -3.27 -8.57 -6.87
CA HIS A 175 -3.64 -8.33 -8.24
C HIS A 175 -5.13 -8.63 -8.43
N VAL A 176 -6.00 -7.62 -8.39
CA VAL A 176 -7.44 -7.84 -8.52
C VAL A 176 -7.80 -8.17 -9.98
N LEU A 177 -7.95 -9.46 -10.28
CA LEU A 177 -8.37 -9.98 -11.59
C LEU A 177 -9.70 -10.73 -11.47
N ALA A 178 -10.45 -10.79 -12.58
CA ALA A 178 -11.82 -11.29 -12.60
C ALA A 178 -11.94 -12.77 -12.21
N ASP A 179 -11.11 -13.63 -12.80
CA ASP A 179 -11.19 -15.09 -12.67
C ASP A 179 -9.80 -15.75 -12.75
N ALA A 180 -9.75 -17.06 -12.49
CA ALA A 180 -8.54 -17.84 -12.59
C ALA A 180 -7.88 -17.83 -14.00
N ALA A 181 -8.65 -17.59 -15.08
CA ALA A 181 -8.12 -17.53 -16.44
C ALA A 181 -7.37 -16.20 -16.68
N ALA A 182 -7.86 -15.08 -16.15
CA ALA A 182 -7.20 -13.79 -16.20
C ALA A 182 -5.85 -13.82 -15.46
N TYR A 183 -5.81 -14.45 -14.27
CA TYR A 183 -4.54 -14.69 -13.57
C TYR A 183 -3.58 -15.55 -14.37
N ARG A 184 -4.09 -16.56 -15.08
CA ARG A 184 -3.25 -17.43 -15.92
C ARG A 184 -2.63 -16.64 -17.08
N ALA A 185 -3.41 -15.79 -17.74
CA ALA A 185 -2.91 -14.95 -18.83
C ALA A 185 -1.82 -13.97 -18.36
N GLU A 186 -2.01 -13.33 -17.19
CA GLU A 186 -0.99 -12.45 -16.60
C GLU A 186 0.27 -13.21 -16.16
N LEU A 187 0.13 -14.42 -15.61
CA LEU A 187 1.27 -15.29 -15.32
C LEU A 187 2.06 -15.63 -16.59
N ASP A 188 1.37 -15.97 -17.69
CA ASP A 188 2.02 -16.27 -18.97
C ASP A 188 2.76 -15.04 -19.52
N ALA A 189 2.19 -13.83 -19.37
CA ALA A 189 2.84 -12.58 -19.75
C ALA A 189 4.11 -12.30 -18.93
N VAL A 190 4.04 -12.48 -17.60
CA VAL A 190 5.22 -12.33 -16.71
C VAL A 190 6.30 -13.36 -17.03
N GLN A 191 5.93 -14.61 -17.29
CA GLN A 191 6.87 -15.65 -17.72
C GLN A 191 7.51 -15.33 -19.07
N GLY A 192 6.78 -14.68 -19.98
CA GLY A 192 7.32 -14.11 -21.22
C GLY A 192 8.42 -13.08 -20.93
N ALA A 193 8.12 -12.09 -20.09
CA ALA A 193 9.08 -11.04 -19.71
C ALA A 193 10.34 -11.61 -19.02
N ILE A 194 10.19 -12.58 -18.12
CA ILE A 194 11.30 -13.29 -17.46
C ILE A 194 12.19 -13.97 -18.51
N LYS A 195 11.59 -14.69 -19.47
CA LYS A 195 12.33 -15.36 -20.55
C LYS A 195 13.11 -14.37 -21.41
N ASP A 196 12.53 -13.22 -21.72
CA ASP A 196 13.17 -12.21 -22.55
C ASP A 196 14.35 -11.54 -21.82
N LEU A 197 14.20 -11.24 -20.52
CA LEU A 197 15.31 -10.74 -19.69
C LEU A 197 16.50 -11.72 -19.63
N VAL A 198 16.24 -13.04 -19.57
CA VAL A 198 17.30 -14.05 -19.60
C VAL A 198 17.94 -14.14 -20.98
N LYS A 199 17.15 -14.19 -22.05
CA LYS A 199 17.65 -14.28 -23.45
C LYS A 199 18.51 -13.08 -23.82
N ASN A 200 18.12 -11.89 -23.39
CA ASN A 200 18.84 -10.65 -23.66
C ASN A 200 20.05 -10.42 -22.73
N GLY A 201 20.30 -11.34 -21.79
CA GLY A 201 21.40 -11.21 -20.82
C GLY A 201 21.20 -10.11 -19.78
N GLN A 202 19.97 -9.67 -19.56
CA GLN A 202 19.60 -8.57 -18.64
C GLN A 202 19.20 -9.07 -17.24
N ALA A 203 19.23 -10.38 -16.99
CA ALA A 203 18.88 -10.96 -15.68
C ALA A 203 19.94 -10.71 -14.59
N MET A 204 21.19 -10.46 -14.99
CA MET A 204 22.32 -10.18 -14.10
C MET A 204 23.01 -8.89 -14.53
N THR A 205 23.52 -8.15 -13.56
CA THR A 205 24.37 -6.96 -13.77
C THR A 205 25.75 -7.20 -13.18
N GLY A 206 26.79 -6.61 -13.77
CA GLY A 206 28.16 -6.71 -13.25
C GLY A 206 29.18 -5.90 -14.07
N SER A 207 30.38 -5.71 -13.51
CA SER A 207 31.44 -4.94 -14.13
C SER A 207 32.28 -5.80 -15.09
N SER A 208 32.59 -5.26 -16.27
CA SER A 208 33.42 -5.91 -17.29
C SER A 208 34.92 -5.65 -17.10
N GLN A 209 35.30 -4.90 -16.06
CA GLN A 209 36.67 -4.39 -15.87
C GLN A 209 37.58 -5.33 -15.07
N TRP A 210 37.08 -6.47 -14.62
CA TRP A 210 37.87 -7.45 -13.87
C TRP A 210 38.93 -8.13 -14.75
N ALA A 211 40.21 -7.98 -14.39
CA ALA A 211 41.33 -8.69 -14.99
C ALA A 211 41.89 -9.73 -14.01
N SER A 212 41.88 -11.00 -14.41
CA SER A 212 42.56 -12.09 -13.70
C SER A 212 43.92 -12.30 -14.35
N ASP A 213 45.01 -12.29 -13.56
CA ASP A 213 46.38 -12.62 -13.98
C ASP A 213 46.84 -12.00 -15.32
N GLY A 214 46.47 -10.74 -15.57
CA GLY A 214 46.95 -9.96 -16.72
C GLY A 214 46.16 -10.12 -18.02
N SER A 215 45.12 -10.97 -18.09
CA SER A 215 44.26 -11.11 -19.28
C SER A 215 42.82 -10.67 -19.01
N ALA A 216 42.46 -9.50 -19.56
CA ALA A 216 41.08 -9.00 -19.49
C ALA A 216 40.06 -9.92 -20.21
N ALA A 217 40.50 -10.72 -21.18
CA ALA A 217 39.63 -11.67 -21.88
C ALA A 217 39.24 -12.87 -21.00
N GLU A 218 40.19 -13.35 -20.18
CA GLU A 218 39.98 -14.46 -19.26
C GLU A 218 39.12 -14.04 -18.06
N GLY A 219 39.38 -12.84 -17.51
CA GLY A 219 38.51 -12.23 -16.49
C GLY A 219 37.05 -12.09 -16.93
N ARG A 220 36.81 -11.60 -18.17
CA ARG A 220 35.46 -11.53 -18.77
C ARG A 220 34.81 -12.90 -18.99
N ARG A 221 35.59 -13.95 -19.22
CA ARG A 221 35.05 -15.31 -19.36
C ARG A 221 34.62 -15.85 -18.00
N THR A 222 35.47 -15.75 -16.99
CA THR A 222 35.18 -16.20 -15.62
C THR A 222 33.97 -15.47 -15.04
N ALA A 223 33.86 -14.15 -15.24
CA ALA A 223 32.71 -13.37 -14.79
C ALA A 223 31.40 -13.84 -15.45
N ARG A 224 31.42 -14.19 -16.75
CA ARG A 224 30.24 -14.74 -17.45
C ARG A 224 29.85 -16.11 -16.92
N ASP A 225 30.81 -17.00 -16.72
CA ASP A 225 30.55 -18.35 -16.22
C ASP A 225 30.00 -18.31 -14.77
N LEU A 226 30.56 -17.45 -13.92
CA LEU A 226 30.07 -17.22 -12.56
C LEU A 226 28.67 -16.59 -12.55
N SER A 227 28.43 -15.58 -13.40
CA SER A 227 27.11 -14.96 -13.57
C SER A 227 26.04 -15.98 -13.94
N LYS A 228 26.35 -16.89 -14.88
CA LYS A 228 25.45 -17.98 -15.29
C LYS A 228 25.17 -18.96 -14.16
N LEU A 229 26.19 -19.30 -13.35
CA LEU A 229 26.02 -20.18 -12.20
C LEU A 229 25.14 -19.55 -11.11
N MET A 230 25.40 -18.28 -10.78
CA MET A 230 24.62 -17.51 -9.79
C MET A 230 23.16 -17.36 -10.22
N LEU A 231 22.92 -17.00 -11.49
CA LEU A 231 21.56 -16.91 -12.04
C LEU A 231 20.84 -18.25 -11.98
N ARG A 232 21.53 -19.37 -12.22
CA ARG A 232 20.94 -20.71 -12.09
C ARG A 232 20.55 -21.01 -10.65
N ALA A 233 21.37 -20.64 -9.67
CA ALA A 233 21.07 -20.83 -8.26
C ALA A 233 19.85 -19.99 -7.84
N TYR A 234 19.81 -18.72 -8.25
CA TYR A 234 18.66 -17.84 -8.03
C TYR A 234 17.37 -18.39 -8.63
N ASN A 235 17.43 -18.84 -9.89
CA ASN A 235 16.27 -19.39 -10.58
C ASN A 235 15.75 -20.66 -9.90
N ALA A 236 16.64 -21.54 -9.43
CA ALA A 236 16.25 -22.73 -8.70
C ALA A 236 15.47 -22.40 -7.41
N GLU A 237 15.90 -21.38 -6.67
CA GLU A 237 15.18 -20.90 -5.48
C GLU A 237 13.82 -20.32 -5.85
N ALA A 238 13.78 -19.46 -6.86
CA ALA A 238 12.55 -18.84 -7.30
C ALA A 238 11.54 -19.85 -7.90
N ASP A 239 12.00 -20.85 -8.65
CA ASP A 239 11.14 -21.92 -9.20
C ASP A 239 10.55 -22.77 -8.08
N ASN A 240 11.35 -23.07 -7.04
CA ASN A 240 10.87 -23.77 -5.85
C ASN A 240 9.81 -22.95 -5.09
N ALA A 241 10.05 -21.64 -4.94
CA ALA A 241 9.10 -20.74 -4.33
C ALA A 241 7.76 -20.75 -5.08
N VAL A 242 7.76 -20.57 -6.40
CA VAL A 242 6.56 -20.61 -7.23
C VAL A 242 5.83 -21.96 -7.13
N LEU A 243 6.57 -23.08 -7.09
CA LEU A 243 5.97 -24.42 -6.98
C LEU A 243 5.30 -24.68 -5.62
N THR A 244 5.87 -24.16 -4.55
CA THR A 244 5.49 -24.53 -3.17
C THR A 244 4.73 -23.46 -2.41
N VAL A 245 4.61 -22.25 -2.98
CA VAL A 245 3.93 -21.12 -2.34
C VAL A 245 2.52 -21.49 -1.89
N ARG A 246 2.14 -20.91 -0.76
CA ARG A 246 0.78 -20.90 -0.26
C ARG A 246 0.37 -19.45 -0.02
N PRO A 247 -0.90 -19.07 -0.28
CA PRO A 247 -1.32 -17.67 -0.18
C PRO A 247 -1.00 -17.02 1.18
N HIS A 248 -1.17 -17.77 2.28
CA HIS A 248 -0.89 -17.31 3.65
C HIS A 248 0.61 -17.26 4.02
N ARG A 249 1.51 -17.75 3.16
CA ARG A 249 2.96 -17.74 3.39
C ARG A 249 3.72 -16.92 2.34
N LEU A 250 3.02 -16.18 1.48
CA LEU A 250 3.61 -15.42 0.38
C LEU A 250 4.80 -14.57 0.83
N ASP A 251 4.64 -13.78 1.89
CA ASP A 251 5.69 -12.88 2.39
C ASP A 251 6.96 -13.64 2.77
N SER A 252 6.83 -14.80 3.41
CA SER A 252 7.99 -15.63 3.77
C SER A 252 8.76 -16.17 2.56
N PHE A 253 8.09 -16.37 1.42
CA PHE A 253 8.74 -16.76 0.18
C PHE A 253 9.38 -15.56 -0.54
N VAL A 254 8.75 -14.37 -0.48
CA VAL A 254 9.35 -13.12 -0.97
C VAL A 254 10.63 -12.81 -0.19
N ASP A 255 10.58 -12.82 1.15
CA ASP A 255 11.74 -12.60 2.02
C ASP A 255 12.88 -13.59 1.73
N ARG A 256 12.55 -14.85 1.44
CA ARG A 256 13.55 -15.86 1.11
C ARG A 256 14.23 -15.55 -0.23
N LEU A 257 13.46 -15.09 -1.21
CA LEU A 257 13.99 -14.70 -2.51
C LEU A 257 14.88 -13.45 -2.42
N ASP A 258 14.50 -12.49 -1.58
CA ASP A 258 15.29 -11.29 -1.27
C ASP A 258 16.64 -11.67 -0.62
N LYS A 259 16.62 -12.54 0.39
CA LYS A 259 17.85 -13.07 1.02
C LYS A 259 18.74 -13.84 0.05
N CYS A 260 18.14 -14.60 -0.88
CA CYS A 260 18.89 -15.28 -1.94
C CYS A 260 19.62 -14.26 -2.83
N ARG A 261 18.92 -13.20 -3.24
CA ARG A 261 19.49 -12.10 -4.03
C ARG A 261 20.63 -11.40 -3.29
N GLU A 262 20.47 -11.08 -2.02
CA GLU A 262 21.52 -10.47 -1.19
C GLU A 262 22.75 -11.37 -1.08
N THR A 263 22.54 -12.67 -0.88
CA THR A 263 23.63 -13.65 -0.78
C THR A 263 24.42 -13.72 -2.09
N ILE A 264 23.73 -13.73 -3.23
CA ILE A 264 24.35 -13.68 -4.55
C ILE A 264 25.17 -12.39 -4.74
N ALA A 265 24.63 -11.24 -4.34
CA ALA A 265 25.35 -9.96 -4.42
C ALA A 265 26.61 -9.96 -3.54
N LYS A 266 26.54 -10.52 -2.32
CA LYS A 266 27.71 -10.66 -1.43
C LYS A 266 28.79 -11.56 -2.03
N LEU A 267 28.41 -12.71 -2.58
CA LEU A 267 29.35 -13.63 -3.24
C LEU A 267 29.91 -13.07 -4.56
N GLY A 268 29.12 -12.25 -5.25
CA GLY A 268 29.48 -11.60 -6.51
C GLY A 268 30.24 -10.28 -6.38
N ALA A 269 30.44 -9.77 -5.15
CA ALA A 269 30.98 -8.44 -4.88
C ALA A 269 32.31 -8.12 -5.59
N PRO A 270 33.31 -9.02 -5.68
CA PRO A 270 34.57 -8.72 -6.37
C PRO A 270 34.42 -8.37 -7.86
N MET A 271 33.35 -8.85 -8.49
CA MET A 271 33.03 -8.60 -9.91
C MET A 271 31.78 -7.72 -10.07
N GLU A 272 31.28 -7.15 -8.97
CA GLU A 272 30.03 -6.39 -8.88
C GLU A 272 28.81 -7.16 -9.43
N LEU A 273 28.85 -8.49 -9.38
CA LEU A 273 27.79 -9.34 -9.91
C LEU A 273 26.58 -9.33 -8.98
N ARG A 274 25.43 -8.93 -9.50
CA ARG A 274 24.15 -8.95 -8.78
C ARG A 274 22.97 -9.25 -9.71
N VAL A 275 21.90 -9.81 -9.15
CA VAL A 275 20.63 -10.00 -9.87
C VAL A 275 20.05 -8.62 -10.19
N ALA A 276 19.68 -8.41 -11.46
CA ALA A 276 19.11 -7.14 -11.92
C ALA A 276 17.76 -6.85 -11.23
N ASP A 277 17.50 -5.58 -10.90
CA ASP A 277 16.27 -5.17 -10.22
C ASP A 277 15.02 -5.59 -10.99
N ALA A 278 14.94 -5.25 -12.29
CA ALA A 278 13.82 -5.61 -13.15
C ALA A 278 13.56 -7.14 -13.21
N TYR A 279 14.61 -7.95 -13.17
CA TYR A 279 14.48 -9.41 -13.18
C TYR A 279 13.96 -9.95 -11.85
N HIS A 280 14.48 -9.40 -10.75
CA HIS A 280 14.04 -9.76 -9.42
C HIS A 280 12.57 -9.36 -9.19
N GLU A 281 12.18 -8.14 -9.58
CA GLU A 281 10.80 -7.65 -9.52
C GLU A 281 9.85 -8.52 -10.34
N ALA A 282 10.25 -8.95 -11.54
CA ALA A 282 9.45 -9.85 -12.37
C ALA A 282 9.20 -11.21 -11.68
N ARG A 283 10.22 -11.76 -10.98
CA ARG A 283 10.08 -13.02 -10.22
C ARG A 283 9.25 -12.86 -8.95
N VAL A 284 9.37 -11.74 -8.25
CA VAL A 284 8.48 -11.42 -7.12
C VAL A 284 7.04 -11.25 -7.60
N ARG A 285 6.81 -10.60 -8.74
CA ARG A 285 5.48 -10.46 -9.36
C ARG A 285 4.89 -11.82 -9.72
N GLU A 286 5.68 -12.72 -10.33
CA GLU A 286 5.25 -14.10 -10.62
C GLU A 286 4.79 -14.83 -9.35
N LEU A 287 5.55 -14.72 -8.26
CA LEU A 287 5.24 -15.35 -6.99
C LEU A 287 3.93 -14.80 -6.38
N ARG A 288 3.74 -13.49 -6.41
CA ARG A 288 2.51 -12.81 -5.95
C ARG A 288 1.29 -13.24 -6.76
N LEU A 289 1.38 -13.19 -8.09
CA LEU A 289 0.32 -13.66 -8.99
C LEU A 289 -0.01 -15.14 -8.80
N THR A 290 1.00 -15.98 -8.52
CA THR A 290 0.79 -17.40 -8.26
C THR A 290 -0.01 -17.61 -6.96
N ALA A 291 0.29 -16.86 -5.91
CA ALA A 291 -0.47 -16.90 -4.66
C ALA A 291 -1.93 -16.46 -4.86
N ASP A 292 -2.14 -15.33 -5.55
CA ASP A 292 -3.49 -14.84 -5.86
C ASP A 292 -4.29 -15.84 -6.72
N PHE A 293 -3.65 -16.43 -7.75
CA PHE A 293 -4.24 -17.46 -8.60
C PHE A 293 -4.68 -18.70 -7.80
N LEU A 294 -3.83 -19.20 -6.90
CA LEU A 294 -4.15 -20.35 -6.07
C LEU A 294 -5.37 -20.06 -5.18
N ARG A 295 -5.44 -18.86 -4.59
CA ARG A 295 -6.60 -18.45 -3.79
C ARG A 295 -7.87 -18.42 -4.65
N LYS A 296 -7.83 -17.75 -5.80
CA LYS A 296 -9.00 -17.61 -6.68
C LYS A 296 -9.51 -18.98 -7.16
N LYS A 297 -8.60 -19.88 -7.50
CA LYS A 297 -8.94 -21.26 -7.88
C LYS A 297 -9.60 -22.05 -6.75
N ASP A 298 -9.14 -21.88 -5.52
CA ASP A 298 -9.76 -22.52 -4.35
C ASP A 298 -11.17 -21.96 -4.11
N GLU A 299 -11.36 -20.65 -4.24
CA GLU A 299 -12.69 -20.01 -4.13
C GLU A 299 -13.69 -20.51 -5.18
N GLU A 300 -13.28 -20.54 -6.46
CA GLU A 300 -14.11 -21.06 -7.55
C GLU A 300 -14.51 -22.52 -7.31
N LYS A 301 -13.58 -23.33 -6.78
CA LYS A 301 -13.82 -24.73 -6.46
C LYS A 301 -14.76 -24.92 -5.27
N GLU A 302 -14.65 -24.10 -4.23
CA GLU A 302 -15.58 -24.12 -3.10
C GLU A 302 -16.99 -23.66 -3.51
N ALA A 303 -17.09 -22.64 -4.37
CA ALA A 303 -18.36 -22.22 -4.95
C ALA A 303 -19.01 -23.36 -5.75
N GLU A 304 -18.26 -24.05 -6.61
CA GLU A 304 -18.77 -25.21 -7.38
C GLU A 304 -19.19 -26.38 -6.49
N ARG A 305 -18.47 -26.60 -5.37
CA ARG A 305 -18.86 -27.62 -4.38
C ARG A 305 -20.16 -27.25 -3.69
N ALA A 306 -20.30 -25.99 -3.28
CA ALA A 306 -21.48 -25.47 -2.60
C ALA A 306 -22.73 -25.54 -3.50
N THR A 307 -22.61 -25.20 -4.79
CA THR A 307 -23.72 -25.37 -5.73
C THR A 307 -24.08 -26.84 -5.90
N ARG A 308 -23.11 -27.73 -6.08
CA ARG A 308 -23.34 -29.17 -6.22
C ARG A 308 -23.98 -29.80 -4.97
N THR A 309 -23.63 -29.34 -3.77
CA THR A 309 -24.28 -29.81 -2.54
C THR A 309 -25.72 -29.34 -2.46
N ARG A 310 -26.01 -28.07 -2.79
CA ARG A 310 -27.38 -27.54 -2.84
C ARG A 310 -28.23 -28.31 -3.86
N GLU A 311 -27.73 -28.52 -5.07
CA GLU A 311 -28.41 -29.30 -6.10
C GLU A 311 -28.72 -30.73 -5.65
N ARG A 312 -27.82 -31.37 -4.89
CA ARG A 312 -28.04 -32.73 -4.35
C ARG A 312 -29.09 -32.76 -3.25
N GLU A 313 -29.09 -31.76 -2.35
CA GLU A 313 -30.08 -31.63 -1.29
C GLU A 313 -31.47 -31.38 -1.88
N GLU A 314 -31.57 -30.47 -2.86
CA GLU A 314 -32.81 -30.20 -3.58
C GLU A 314 -33.31 -31.44 -4.34
N ALA A 315 -32.43 -32.16 -5.05
CA ALA A 315 -32.80 -33.39 -5.75
C ALA A 315 -33.24 -34.52 -4.80
N ALA A 316 -32.61 -34.63 -3.62
CA ALA A 316 -33.00 -35.60 -2.61
C ALA A 316 -34.38 -35.29 -2.03
N ALA A 317 -34.63 -34.02 -1.66
CA ALA A 317 -35.92 -33.55 -1.18
C ALA A 317 -37.02 -33.76 -2.24
N GLN A 318 -36.71 -33.49 -3.51
CA GLN A 318 -37.65 -33.71 -4.61
C GLN A 318 -38.01 -35.20 -4.75
N LYS A 319 -37.01 -36.08 -4.67
CA LYS A 319 -37.23 -37.54 -4.76
C LYS A 319 -38.03 -38.09 -3.57
N GLU A 320 -37.89 -37.50 -2.39
CA GLU A 320 -38.70 -37.87 -1.22
C GLU A 320 -40.17 -37.48 -1.42
N LEU A 321 -40.42 -36.25 -1.88
CA LEU A 321 -41.75 -35.76 -2.22
C LEU A 321 -42.43 -36.66 -3.28
N ASP A 322 -41.70 -37.05 -4.33
CA ASP A 322 -42.23 -37.93 -5.39
C ASP A 322 -42.60 -39.33 -4.88
N ARG A 323 -41.82 -39.88 -3.94
CA ARG A 323 -42.12 -41.17 -3.32
C ARG A 323 -43.37 -41.10 -2.46
N GLU A 324 -43.56 -40.01 -1.73
CA GLU A 324 -44.78 -39.80 -0.93
C GLU A 324 -46.02 -39.66 -1.82
N LEU A 325 -45.94 -38.88 -2.91
CA LEU A 325 -47.00 -38.81 -3.91
C LEU A 325 -47.34 -40.18 -4.51
N GLU A 326 -46.34 -40.97 -4.88
CA GLU A 326 -46.56 -42.31 -5.45
C GLU A 326 -47.20 -43.26 -4.43
N ARG A 327 -46.80 -43.18 -3.16
CA ARG A 327 -47.39 -43.98 -2.07
C ARG A 327 -48.87 -43.65 -1.90
N LEU A 328 -49.22 -42.36 -1.80
CA LEU A 328 -50.60 -41.89 -1.65
C LEU A 328 -51.45 -42.25 -2.87
N ARG A 329 -50.91 -42.13 -4.09
CA ARG A 329 -51.60 -42.58 -5.33
C ARG A 329 -51.93 -44.07 -5.31
N LYS A 330 -50.98 -44.91 -4.89
CA LYS A 330 -51.19 -46.36 -4.76
C LYS A 330 -52.24 -46.68 -3.70
N GLU A 331 -52.27 -45.92 -2.61
CA GLU A 331 -53.25 -46.05 -1.54
C GLU A 331 -54.66 -45.70 -2.01
N ALA A 332 -54.85 -44.50 -2.59
CA ALA A 332 -56.11 -44.10 -3.19
C ALA A 332 -56.60 -45.12 -4.23
N HIS A 333 -55.71 -45.66 -5.07
CA HIS A 333 -56.07 -46.70 -6.04
C HIS A 333 -56.55 -48.01 -5.38
N ARG A 334 -55.91 -48.44 -4.28
CA ARG A 334 -56.34 -49.62 -3.51
C ARG A 334 -57.72 -49.39 -2.89
N CYS A 335 -57.95 -48.24 -2.25
CA CYS A 335 -59.24 -47.90 -1.64
C CYS A 335 -60.35 -47.83 -2.69
N ARG A 336 -60.09 -47.19 -3.84
CA ARG A 336 -61.03 -47.13 -4.97
C ARG A 336 -61.40 -48.53 -5.49
N THR A 337 -60.42 -49.43 -5.61
CA THR A 337 -60.67 -50.82 -6.01
C THR A 337 -61.46 -51.61 -4.96
N ALA A 338 -61.22 -51.37 -3.67
CA ALA A 338 -61.97 -51.98 -2.57
C ALA A 338 -63.43 -51.52 -2.55
N LEU A 339 -63.66 -50.21 -2.72
CA LEU A 339 -64.98 -49.61 -2.83
C LEU A 339 -65.78 -50.21 -3.99
N GLU A 340 -65.18 -50.33 -5.18
CA GLU A 340 -65.82 -50.98 -6.33
C GLU A 340 -66.22 -52.44 -6.07
N ARG A 341 -65.40 -53.19 -5.33
CA ARG A 341 -65.68 -54.59 -4.98
C ARG A 341 -66.78 -54.71 -3.92
N ALA A 342 -66.79 -53.83 -2.91
CA ALA A 342 -67.82 -53.79 -1.88
C ALA A 342 -69.18 -53.43 -2.48
N ARG A 343 -69.22 -52.41 -3.36
CA ARG A 343 -70.42 -52.04 -4.12
C ARG A 343 -70.96 -53.18 -5.00
N LYS A 344 -70.08 -53.97 -5.64
CA LYS A 344 -70.49 -55.15 -6.43
C LYS A 344 -71.05 -56.30 -5.58
N ARG A 345 -70.73 -56.36 -4.28
CA ARG A 345 -71.20 -57.38 -3.34
C ARG A 345 -72.41 -56.93 -2.52
N ASP A 346 -72.88 -55.70 -2.71
CA ASP A 346 -73.97 -55.07 -1.95
C ASP A 346 -73.69 -55.03 -0.42
N ASP A 347 -72.40 -54.98 -0.06
CA ASP A 347 -71.94 -54.89 1.33
C ASP A 347 -71.79 -53.40 1.72
N LEU A 348 -72.87 -52.83 2.26
CA LEU A 348 -72.97 -51.41 2.59
C LEU A 348 -71.98 -50.96 3.67
N ASP A 349 -71.72 -51.81 4.68
CA ASP A 349 -70.78 -51.49 5.76
C ASP A 349 -69.32 -51.50 5.25
N ALA A 350 -68.96 -52.45 4.39
CA ALA A 350 -67.65 -52.46 3.76
C ALA A 350 -67.48 -51.33 2.73
N ALA A 351 -68.56 -50.95 2.04
CA ALA A 351 -68.56 -49.84 1.10
C ALA A 351 -68.33 -48.51 1.81
N GLY A 352 -69.06 -48.21 2.90
CA GLY A 352 -68.89 -46.96 3.65
C GLY A 352 -67.48 -46.78 4.19
N LYS A 353 -66.89 -47.83 4.79
CA LYS A 353 -65.50 -47.79 5.27
C LYS A 353 -64.48 -47.54 4.16
N ALA A 354 -64.64 -48.19 3.01
CA ALA A 354 -63.75 -47.99 1.86
C ALA A 354 -63.94 -46.61 1.20
N GLU A 355 -65.10 -45.99 1.37
CA GLU A 355 -65.43 -44.64 0.89
C GLU A 355 -64.78 -43.57 1.77
N ASP A 356 -64.84 -43.73 3.10
CA ASP A 356 -64.15 -42.86 4.06
C ASP A 356 -62.61 -42.95 3.89
N GLU A 357 -62.07 -44.17 3.81
CA GLU A 357 -60.62 -44.40 3.58
C GLU A 357 -60.15 -43.86 2.22
N LEU A 358 -61.02 -43.83 1.21
CA LEU A 358 -60.72 -43.22 -0.08
C LEU A 358 -60.70 -41.69 0.02
N GLY A 359 -61.66 -41.10 0.73
CA GLY A 359 -61.73 -39.66 0.98
C GLY A 359 -60.48 -39.14 1.67
N ASP A 360 -60.04 -39.78 2.75
CA ASP A 360 -58.84 -39.41 3.50
C ASP A 360 -57.57 -39.49 2.62
N ALA A 361 -57.44 -40.55 1.82
CA ALA A 361 -56.31 -40.72 0.92
C ALA A 361 -56.29 -39.69 -0.23
N GLU A 362 -57.47 -39.33 -0.76
CA GLU A 362 -57.62 -38.32 -1.81
C GLU A 362 -57.37 -36.90 -1.28
N GLU A 363 -57.80 -36.58 -0.06
CA GLU A 363 -57.52 -35.28 0.59
C GLU A 363 -56.02 -35.10 0.86
N GLN A 364 -55.36 -36.12 1.42
CA GLN A 364 -53.91 -36.10 1.65
C GLN A 364 -53.14 -35.99 0.33
N LEU A 365 -53.59 -36.70 -0.72
CA LEU A 365 -52.99 -36.61 -2.04
C LEU A 365 -53.17 -35.21 -2.64
N ALA A 366 -54.34 -34.60 -2.52
CA ALA A 366 -54.61 -33.25 -3.00
C ALA A 366 -53.73 -32.22 -2.28
N ALA A 367 -53.70 -32.25 -0.95
CA ALA A 367 -52.90 -31.31 -0.16
C ALA A 367 -51.39 -31.43 -0.45
N LEU A 368 -50.88 -32.64 -0.62
CA LEU A 368 -49.47 -32.87 -0.97
C LEU A 368 -49.17 -32.49 -2.43
N THR A 369 -50.13 -32.67 -3.33
CA THR A 369 -50.03 -32.24 -4.75
C THR A 369 -50.04 -30.72 -4.87
N ASP A 370 -50.88 -30.03 -4.10
CA ASP A 370 -50.93 -28.57 -4.07
C ASP A 370 -49.62 -27.99 -3.52
N ARG A 371 -49.11 -28.58 -2.42
CA ARG A 371 -47.80 -28.21 -1.87
C ARG A 371 -46.68 -28.51 -2.86
N ALA A 372 -46.73 -29.63 -3.56
CA ALA A 372 -45.75 -29.96 -4.60
C ALA A 372 -45.82 -28.98 -5.78
N GLY A 373 -47.02 -28.58 -6.21
CA GLY A 373 -47.24 -27.55 -7.22
C GLY A 373 -46.64 -26.21 -6.80
N GLN A 374 -46.90 -25.76 -5.57
CA GLN A 374 -46.28 -24.53 -5.05
C GLN A 374 -44.74 -24.58 -5.03
N VAL A 375 -44.15 -25.75 -4.80
CA VAL A 375 -42.69 -25.96 -4.81
C VAL A 375 -42.12 -26.09 -6.23
N ARG A 376 -42.93 -26.54 -7.19
CA ARG A 376 -42.58 -26.71 -8.61
C ARG A 376 -43.00 -25.55 -9.50
N ALA A 377 -43.73 -24.58 -8.95
CA ALA A 377 -44.15 -23.37 -9.63
C ALA A 377 -42.94 -22.51 -10.02
N GLY A 378 -43.02 -21.88 -11.19
CA GLY A 378 -41.95 -21.05 -11.72
C GLY A 378 -42.16 -20.71 -13.18
N HIS A 379 -41.05 -20.42 -13.86
CA HIS A 379 -41.01 -20.06 -15.26
C HIS A 379 -40.09 -21.03 -16.00
N VAL A 380 -40.59 -21.66 -17.07
CA VAL A 380 -39.75 -22.37 -18.04
C VAL A 380 -39.31 -21.36 -19.09
N TYR A 381 -38.01 -21.22 -19.33
CA TYR A 381 -37.49 -20.36 -20.38
C TYR A 381 -36.80 -21.16 -21.48
N VAL A 382 -36.90 -20.66 -22.70
CA VAL A 382 -36.17 -21.17 -23.87
C VAL A 382 -35.35 -20.02 -24.44
N VAL A 383 -34.04 -20.23 -24.53
CA VAL A 383 -33.10 -19.21 -25.01
C VAL A 383 -32.12 -19.80 -26.03
N SER A 384 -31.58 -18.97 -26.91
CA SER A 384 -30.51 -19.37 -27.83
C SER A 384 -29.44 -18.28 -27.96
N ASN A 385 -28.27 -18.67 -28.46
CA ASN A 385 -27.20 -17.72 -28.74
C ASN A 385 -26.47 -18.16 -29.99
N VAL A 386 -26.80 -17.51 -31.11
CA VAL A 386 -26.25 -17.84 -32.43
C VAL A 386 -24.73 -17.65 -32.47
N GLY A 387 -24.23 -16.60 -31.83
CA GLY A 387 -22.81 -16.27 -31.87
C GLY A 387 -21.92 -17.21 -31.05
N ALA A 388 -22.46 -17.83 -30.00
CA ALA A 388 -21.74 -18.79 -29.17
C ALA A 388 -21.93 -20.25 -29.64
N PHE A 389 -23.16 -20.63 -30.01
CA PHE A 389 -23.55 -22.03 -30.18
C PHE A 389 -24.11 -22.37 -31.56
N GLY A 390 -24.39 -21.38 -32.41
CA GLY A 390 -25.02 -21.56 -33.72
C GLY A 390 -26.54 -21.50 -33.68
N ALA A 391 -27.17 -21.44 -34.87
CA ALA A 391 -28.61 -21.21 -35.02
C ALA A 391 -29.49 -22.35 -34.48
N ASP A 392 -29.00 -23.59 -34.53
CA ASP A 392 -29.74 -24.78 -34.14
C ASP A 392 -29.45 -25.24 -32.71
N VAL A 393 -29.03 -24.33 -31.82
CA VAL A 393 -28.78 -24.67 -30.41
C VAL A 393 -29.64 -23.84 -29.50
N VAL A 394 -30.42 -24.53 -28.67
CA VAL A 394 -31.31 -23.94 -27.67
C VAL A 394 -30.95 -24.46 -26.29
N ARG A 395 -31.16 -23.60 -25.29
CA ARG A 395 -31.17 -23.97 -23.88
C ARG A 395 -32.60 -23.89 -23.37
N ILE A 396 -33.01 -24.96 -22.70
CA ILE A 396 -34.27 -25.04 -21.97
C ILE A 396 -33.92 -25.04 -20.49
N GLY A 397 -34.53 -24.14 -19.72
CA GLY A 397 -34.26 -24.01 -18.28
C GLY A 397 -35.51 -23.64 -17.50
N VAL A 398 -35.39 -23.73 -16.17
CA VAL A 398 -36.44 -23.34 -15.23
C VAL A 398 -35.87 -22.32 -14.26
N THR A 399 -36.67 -21.32 -13.91
CA THR A 399 -36.36 -20.36 -12.84
C THR A 399 -37.56 -20.19 -11.93
N ARG A 400 -37.30 -19.94 -10.65
CA ARG A 400 -38.32 -19.57 -9.66
C ARG A 400 -38.32 -18.06 -9.37
N ARG A 401 -37.49 -17.28 -10.05
CA ARG A 401 -37.45 -15.82 -9.85
C ARG A 401 -38.78 -15.19 -10.24
N LEU A 402 -39.08 -14.09 -9.56
CA LEU A 402 -40.24 -13.26 -9.89
C LEU A 402 -40.10 -12.65 -11.29
N ASP A 403 -38.89 -12.17 -11.62
CA ASP A 403 -38.51 -11.75 -12.96
C ASP A 403 -37.55 -12.78 -13.60
N PRO A 404 -38.03 -13.61 -14.55
CA PRO A 404 -37.20 -14.60 -15.24
C PRO A 404 -36.19 -13.97 -16.21
N LEU A 405 -36.39 -12.73 -16.67
CA LEU A 405 -35.51 -12.08 -17.63
C LEU A 405 -34.18 -11.65 -16.98
N GLU A 406 -34.19 -11.25 -15.71
CA GLU A 406 -32.98 -10.91 -14.96
C GLU A 406 -32.00 -12.10 -14.89
N GLU A 407 -32.50 -13.32 -14.63
CA GLU A 407 -31.65 -14.52 -14.60
C GLU A 407 -31.03 -14.81 -15.97
N ILE A 408 -31.80 -14.62 -17.05
CA ILE A 408 -31.30 -14.81 -18.41
C ILE A 408 -30.21 -13.78 -18.75
N GLN A 409 -30.35 -12.55 -18.27
CA GLN A 409 -29.31 -11.52 -18.43
C GLN A 409 -28.04 -11.85 -17.64
N GLU A 410 -28.16 -12.32 -16.39
CA GLU A 410 -27.02 -12.79 -15.60
C GLU A 410 -26.30 -13.97 -16.28
N LEU A 411 -27.06 -14.94 -16.80
CA LEU A 411 -26.53 -16.07 -17.56
C LEU A 411 -25.82 -15.63 -18.84
N SER A 412 -26.31 -14.55 -19.47
CA SER A 412 -25.68 -13.97 -20.66
C SER A 412 -24.33 -13.34 -20.33
N GLY A 413 -24.28 -12.45 -19.34
CA GLY A 413 -23.09 -11.65 -19.03
C GLY A 413 -21.90 -12.44 -18.48
N ALA A 414 -22.14 -13.59 -17.84
CA ALA A 414 -21.08 -14.36 -17.19
C ALA A 414 -20.51 -15.51 -18.03
N ALA A 415 -21.23 -15.99 -19.06
CA ALA A 415 -20.95 -17.31 -19.64
C ALA A 415 -20.75 -17.33 -21.16
N VAL A 416 -21.19 -16.31 -21.90
CA VAL A 416 -21.19 -16.33 -23.38
C VAL A 416 -20.77 -14.99 -23.99
N PRO A 417 -20.19 -14.95 -25.21
CA PRO A 417 -19.69 -13.72 -25.83
C PRO A 417 -20.75 -12.70 -26.24
N PHE A 418 -22.03 -13.10 -26.34
CA PHE A 418 -23.16 -12.28 -26.76
C PHE A 418 -24.36 -12.54 -25.85
N ALA A 419 -25.32 -11.63 -25.78
CA ALA A 419 -26.55 -11.88 -25.04
C ALA A 419 -27.38 -13.06 -25.62
N PHE A 420 -28.12 -13.75 -24.76
CA PHE A 420 -29.09 -14.76 -25.19
C PHE A 420 -30.33 -14.11 -25.84
N ASP A 421 -30.78 -14.66 -26.96
CA ASP A 421 -32.10 -14.41 -27.52
C ASP A 421 -33.16 -15.22 -26.74
N VAL A 422 -34.21 -14.56 -26.28
CA VAL A 422 -35.31 -15.21 -25.55
C VAL A 422 -36.39 -15.64 -26.53
N HIS A 423 -36.63 -16.95 -26.61
CA HIS A 423 -37.68 -17.52 -27.45
C HIS A 423 -39.01 -17.65 -26.74
N ALA A 424 -38.99 -18.06 -25.47
CA ALA A 424 -40.20 -18.26 -24.69
C ALA A 424 -39.93 -18.12 -23.20
N VAL A 425 -40.94 -17.62 -22.48
CA VAL A 425 -41.02 -17.70 -21.02
C VAL A 425 -42.43 -18.14 -20.67
N VAL A 426 -42.56 -19.34 -20.10
CA VAL A 426 -43.85 -19.95 -19.75
C VAL A 426 -43.96 -20.04 -18.25
N ARG A 427 -44.89 -19.29 -17.67
CA ARG A 427 -45.25 -19.42 -16.26
C ARG A 427 -46.16 -20.63 -16.09
N GLY A 428 -45.87 -21.47 -15.11
CA GLY A 428 -46.73 -22.60 -14.77
C GLY A 428 -46.66 -22.94 -13.28
N ASP A 429 -47.75 -23.52 -12.79
CA ASP A 429 -47.83 -24.08 -11.43
C ASP A 429 -46.97 -25.36 -11.29
N ASP A 430 -46.60 -25.99 -12.40
CA ASP A 430 -45.63 -27.09 -12.46
C ASP A 430 -44.59 -26.85 -13.58
N ALA A 431 -43.79 -25.78 -13.41
CA ALA A 431 -42.74 -25.43 -14.36
C ALA A 431 -41.65 -26.50 -14.43
N VAL A 432 -41.34 -27.13 -13.29
CA VAL A 432 -40.36 -28.24 -13.23
C VAL A 432 -40.84 -29.42 -14.07
N GLY A 433 -42.08 -29.87 -13.91
CA GLY A 433 -42.62 -30.98 -14.68
C GLY A 433 -42.75 -30.67 -16.18
N LEU A 434 -43.07 -29.42 -16.55
CA LEU A 434 -43.05 -29.01 -17.96
C LEU A 434 -41.63 -29.10 -18.56
N ALA A 435 -40.62 -28.64 -17.84
CA ALA A 435 -39.23 -28.73 -18.30
C ALA A 435 -38.74 -30.19 -18.40
N GLU A 436 -39.08 -31.05 -17.45
CA GLU A 436 -38.75 -32.49 -17.53
C GLU A 436 -39.30 -33.14 -18.80
N ARG A 437 -40.58 -32.88 -19.14
CA ARG A 437 -41.18 -33.39 -20.38
C ARG A 437 -40.46 -32.89 -21.64
N LEU A 438 -40.02 -31.62 -21.66
CA LEU A 438 -39.22 -31.07 -22.75
C LEU A 438 -37.83 -31.72 -22.82
N HIS A 439 -37.18 -31.87 -21.67
CA HIS A 439 -35.85 -32.49 -21.56
C HIS A 439 -35.84 -33.96 -22.00
N GLU A 440 -36.95 -34.68 -21.76
CA GLU A 440 -37.18 -36.05 -22.23
C GLU A 440 -37.48 -36.06 -23.74
N ARG A 441 -38.38 -35.20 -24.23
CA ARG A 441 -38.73 -35.09 -25.67
C ARG A 441 -37.50 -34.84 -26.55
N PHE A 442 -36.54 -34.04 -26.07
CA PHE A 442 -35.32 -33.70 -26.81
C PHE A 442 -34.08 -34.46 -26.32
N ALA A 443 -34.23 -35.54 -25.55
CA ALA A 443 -33.12 -36.28 -24.96
C ALA A 443 -32.08 -36.75 -26.01
N GLU A 444 -32.52 -37.19 -27.19
CA GLU A 444 -31.63 -37.65 -28.27
C GLU A 444 -30.82 -36.51 -28.90
N ALA A 445 -31.34 -35.28 -28.88
CA ALA A 445 -30.69 -34.09 -29.44
C ALA A 445 -29.79 -33.35 -28.42
N ARG A 446 -29.61 -33.92 -27.22
CA ARG A 446 -28.86 -33.29 -26.13
C ARG A 446 -27.37 -33.17 -26.46
N ILE A 447 -26.80 -31.99 -26.22
CA ILE A 447 -25.38 -31.71 -26.47
C ILE A 447 -24.52 -32.32 -25.35
N ASN A 448 -24.86 -32.04 -24.09
CA ASN A 448 -24.15 -32.61 -22.95
C ASN A 448 -24.79 -33.95 -22.53
N ARG A 449 -24.14 -35.05 -22.89
CA ARG A 449 -24.59 -36.42 -22.57
C ARG A 449 -24.20 -36.89 -21.17
N VAL A 450 -23.32 -36.16 -20.48
CA VAL A 450 -22.80 -36.53 -19.15
C VAL A 450 -23.55 -35.79 -18.05
N ASP A 451 -23.67 -34.47 -18.18
CA ASP A 451 -24.45 -33.64 -17.26
C ASP A 451 -25.71 -33.14 -17.96
N GLY A 452 -26.80 -33.82 -17.64
CA GLY A 452 -28.09 -33.55 -18.22
C GLY A 452 -28.79 -32.29 -17.70
N ALA A 453 -28.37 -31.76 -16.56
CA ALA A 453 -29.02 -30.61 -15.93
C ALA A 453 -28.72 -29.30 -16.69
N ARG A 454 -27.68 -29.28 -17.54
CA ARG A 454 -27.28 -28.09 -18.31
C ARG A 454 -28.28 -27.67 -19.39
N GLY A 455 -29.14 -28.58 -19.85
CA GLY A 455 -30.31 -28.23 -20.66
C GLY A 455 -30.04 -27.71 -22.08
N PHE A 456 -28.90 -28.02 -22.70
CA PHE A 456 -28.58 -27.61 -24.09
C PHE A 456 -28.89 -28.70 -25.12
N TYR A 457 -29.56 -28.31 -26.21
CA TYR A 457 -30.06 -29.20 -27.26
C TYR A 457 -29.75 -28.67 -28.65
N ARG A 458 -29.40 -29.56 -29.58
CA ARG A 458 -29.23 -29.25 -31.00
C ARG A 458 -30.57 -29.37 -31.73
N VAL A 459 -31.43 -28.39 -31.55
CA VAL A 459 -32.81 -28.34 -32.05
C VAL A 459 -33.15 -26.90 -32.44
N ALA A 460 -33.83 -26.72 -33.57
CA ALA A 460 -34.31 -25.40 -34.00
C ALA A 460 -35.41 -24.86 -33.04
N PRO A 461 -35.43 -23.56 -32.71
CA PRO A 461 -36.43 -22.98 -31.80
C PRO A 461 -37.89 -23.33 -32.15
N ALA A 462 -38.23 -23.36 -33.44
CA ALA A 462 -39.56 -23.72 -33.93
C ALA A 462 -40.01 -25.13 -33.48
N ARG A 463 -39.10 -26.09 -33.34
CA ARG A 463 -39.43 -27.43 -32.84
C ARG A 463 -39.70 -27.44 -31.34
N VAL A 464 -39.04 -26.56 -30.57
CA VAL A 464 -39.33 -26.39 -29.15
C VAL A 464 -40.70 -25.75 -28.98
N ARG A 465 -41.08 -24.80 -29.84
CA ARG A 465 -42.43 -24.22 -29.89
C ARG A 465 -43.50 -25.30 -30.06
N GLU A 466 -43.33 -26.21 -31.02
CA GLU A 466 -44.26 -27.34 -31.24
C GLU A 466 -44.47 -28.15 -29.95
N ALA A 467 -43.39 -28.50 -29.25
CA ALA A 467 -43.46 -29.24 -28.00
C ALA A 467 -44.08 -28.43 -26.84
N LEU A 468 -43.81 -27.12 -26.77
CA LEU A 468 -44.41 -26.23 -25.78
C LEU A 468 -45.92 -26.11 -25.97
N VAL A 469 -46.40 -25.98 -27.21
CA VAL A 469 -47.84 -25.95 -27.52
C VAL A 469 -48.50 -27.27 -27.10
N GLU A 470 -47.84 -28.41 -27.34
CA GLU A 470 -48.35 -29.73 -26.93
C GLU A 470 -48.41 -29.89 -25.40
N PHE A 471 -47.42 -29.39 -24.66
CA PHE A 471 -47.28 -29.67 -23.22
C PHE A 471 -47.78 -28.58 -22.28
N ALA A 472 -47.87 -27.33 -22.73
CA ALA A 472 -48.29 -26.18 -21.93
C ALA A 472 -49.68 -25.65 -22.32
N GLY A 473 -50.22 -26.04 -23.49
CA GLY A 473 -51.54 -25.61 -23.95
C GLY A 473 -51.68 -24.08 -23.98
N ASP A 474 -52.76 -23.56 -23.38
CA ASP A 474 -53.10 -22.13 -23.33
C ASP A 474 -52.18 -21.27 -22.43
N GLN A 475 -51.20 -21.86 -21.74
CA GLN A 475 -50.26 -21.13 -20.89
C GLN A 475 -49.07 -20.53 -21.67
N LEU A 476 -48.94 -20.84 -22.96
CA LEU A 476 -47.96 -20.22 -23.84
C LEU A 476 -48.45 -18.84 -24.30
N ILE A 477 -47.97 -17.79 -23.65
CA ILE A 477 -48.41 -16.41 -23.92
C ILE A 477 -47.77 -15.85 -25.19
N GLU A 478 -46.47 -16.10 -25.40
CA GLU A 478 -45.72 -15.53 -26.54
C GLU A 478 -44.49 -16.40 -26.88
N PHE A 479 -44.25 -16.63 -28.17
CA PHE A 479 -43.05 -17.31 -28.66
C PHE A 479 -42.41 -16.50 -29.79
N THR A 480 -41.12 -16.19 -29.66
CA THR A 480 -40.34 -15.49 -30.69
C THR A 480 -39.51 -16.50 -31.47
N ASP A 481 -39.81 -16.69 -32.75
CA ASP A 481 -39.08 -17.63 -33.61
C ASP A 481 -37.72 -17.09 -34.06
N GLU A 482 -37.66 -15.79 -34.33
CA GLU A 482 -36.48 -15.15 -34.89
C GLU A 482 -35.44 -14.87 -33.80
N GLN A 483 -34.21 -15.29 -34.05
CA GLN A 483 -33.05 -14.94 -33.22
C GLN A 483 -32.67 -13.50 -33.56
N ALA A 484 -32.82 -12.54 -32.65
CA ALA A 484 -32.55 -11.13 -32.92
C ALA A 484 -31.05 -10.81 -32.93
N ALA A 485 -30.24 -11.51 -32.12
CA ALA A 485 -28.78 -11.53 -32.13
C ALA A 485 -28.09 -10.22 -32.58
N PRO A 486 -28.44 -9.04 -32.02
CA PRO A 486 -28.08 -7.75 -32.59
C PRO A 486 -26.55 -7.52 -32.56
N GLU A 487 -25.92 -7.87 -31.45
CA GLU A 487 -24.47 -7.76 -31.25
C GLU A 487 -23.69 -8.67 -32.21
N TRP A 488 -24.13 -9.91 -32.37
CA TRP A 488 -23.50 -10.85 -33.29
C TRP A 488 -23.66 -10.41 -34.74
N ARG A 489 -24.84 -9.92 -35.15
CA ARG A 489 -25.05 -9.36 -36.50
C ARG A 489 -24.17 -8.13 -36.76
N ALA A 490 -24.06 -7.24 -35.79
CA ALA A 490 -23.16 -6.10 -35.88
C ALA A 490 -21.69 -6.53 -36.06
N SER A 491 -21.26 -7.61 -35.36
CA SER A 491 -19.90 -8.14 -35.47
C SER A 491 -19.59 -8.88 -36.79
N THR A 492 -20.63 -9.34 -37.50
CA THR A 492 -20.50 -10.13 -38.74
C THR A 492 -20.81 -9.33 -40.00
N THR A 493 -21.37 -8.12 -39.86
CA THR A 493 -21.58 -7.22 -40.98
C THR A 493 -20.22 -6.58 -41.33
N PRO A 494 -19.59 -6.90 -42.48
CA PRO A 494 -18.36 -6.24 -42.87
C PRO A 494 -18.64 -4.74 -43.03
N GLU A 495 -17.77 -3.90 -42.49
CA GLU A 495 -17.76 -2.45 -42.74
C GLU A 495 -17.68 -2.19 -44.25
N THR A 496 -18.83 -2.14 -44.90
CA THR A 496 -18.97 -1.73 -46.29
C THR A 496 -19.21 -0.23 -46.24
N GLY A 497 -18.11 0.52 -46.11
CA GLY A 497 -18.23 1.95 -45.81
C GLY A 497 -16.92 2.75 -45.86
N THR A 498 -16.31 2.80 -47.04
CA THR A 498 -15.88 4.08 -47.63
C THR A 498 -14.85 4.92 -46.86
N ASN A 499 -13.57 4.50 -46.89
CA ASN A 499 -12.48 5.47 -46.96
C ASN A 499 -12.36 5.95 -48.42
N ALA A 500 -13.18 6.94 -48.77
CA ALA A 500 -12.98 7.78 -49.94
C ALA A 500 -12.70 9.21 -49.46
N ASN A 501 -11.50 9.67 -49.82
CA ASN A 501 -10.86 10.98 -49.63
C ASN A 501 -10.33 11.35 -48.24
#